data_AF-A0A661T4X8-F1
#
_entry.id   AF-A0A661T4X8-F1
#
_cell.length_a   1.000
_cell.length_b   1.000
_cell.length_c   1.000
_cell.angle_alpha   90.00
_cell.angle_beta   90.00
_cell.angle_gamma   90.00
#
_symmetry.space_group_name_H-M   'P 1'
#
loop_
_entity.id
_entity.type
_entity.pdbx_description
1 polymer ?
#
loop_
_entity_poly.entity_id
_entity_poly.type
_entity_poly.pdbx_seq_one_letter_code
_entity_poly.pdbx_strand_id
1 'polypeptide(L)'
;IHVFSPCPTGWRFPPAQLIEVGRKAVQTNIVPLWEFNNQDRSLRFTHPVDNPLPVEEYLRLIRKYSHLSKEQIVHIQKRTDEQIEMLKHFEGEKLETSEAVAV
;
A
#
# COMPACT_ATOMS: atom_id res chain seq x y z
N ILE A 1 11.80 -3.62 8.53
CA ILE A 1 11.51 -2.68 7.41
C ILE A 1 10.99 -3.50 6.25
N HIS A 2 9.83 -3.15 5.69
CA HIS A 2 9.30 -3.76 4.48
C HIS A 2 9.61 -2.85 3.29
N VAL A 3 10.24 -3.39 2.24
CA VAL A 3 10.68 -2.62 1.07
C VAL A 3 10.02 -3.19 -0.17
N PHE A 4 9.30 -2.34 -0.92
CA PHE A 4 8.74 -2.71 -2.20
C PHE A 4 9.81 -2.65 -3.31
N SER A 5 10.03 -3.77 -3.99
CA SER A 5 11.05 -3.89 -5.03
C SER A 5 10.44 -4.42 -6.33
N PRO A 6 10.08 -3.51 -7.28
CA PRO A 6 9.60 -3.92 -8.59
C PRO A 6 10.62 -4.76 -9.36
N CYS A 7 10.20 -5.92 -9.86
CA CYS A 7 11.05 -6.80 -10.66
C CYS A 7 10.71 -6.67 -12.16
N PRO A 8 11.47 -5.91 -12.96
CA PRO A 8 11.16 -5.70 -14.38
C PRO A 8 11.08 -7.01 -15.17
N THR A 9 11.98 -7.96 -14.88
CA THR A 9 12.03 -9.27 -15.54
C THR A 9 10.79 -10.12 -15.23
N GLY A 10 10.46 -10.28 -13.95
CA GLY A 10 9.34 -11.12 -13.52
C GLY A 10 7.98 -10.50 -13.83
N TRP A 11 7.88 -9.17 -13.77
CA TRP A 11 6.63 -8.45 -13.97
C TRP A 11 6.45 -7.97 -15.42
N ARG A 12 7.50 -8.14 -16.23
CA ARG A 12 7.51 -7.91 -17.68
C ARG A 12 7.16 -6.46 -18.05
N PHE A 13 7.94 -5.52 -17.53
CA PHE A 13 7.92 -4.10 -17.92
C PHE A 13 9.36 -3.60 -18.23
N PRO A 14 9.54 -2.56 -19.07
CA PRO A 14 10.87 -2.05 -19.41
C PRO A 14 11.65 -1.57 -18.18
N PRO A 15 12.94 -1.91 -18.01
CA PRO A 15 13.74 -1.46 -16.86
C PRO A 15 13.75 0.06 -16.65
N ALA A 16 13.67 0.85 -17.74
CA ALA A 16 13.58 2.31 -17.68
C ALA A 16 12.32 2.84 -16.96
N GLN A 17 11.27 2.03 -16.83
CA GLN A 17 10.03 2.38 -16.13
C GLN A 17 10.03 2.00 -14.65
N LEU A 18 11.12 1.44 -14.10
CA LEU A 18 11.17 0.95 -12.72
C LEU A 18 10.75 2.00 -11.69
N ILE A 19 11.25 3.23 -11.83
CA ILE A 19 10.89 4.33 -10.94
C ILE A 19 9.41 4.70 -11.07
N GLU A 20 8.87 4.70 -12.29
CA GLU A 20 7.47 5.02 -12.52
C GLU A 20 6.53 3.97 -11.94
N VAL A 21 6.86 2.69 -12.10
CA VAL A 21 6.13 1.58 -11.47
C VAL A 21 6.13 1.72 -9.94
N GLY A 22 7.28 2.07 -9.35
CA GLY A 22 7.39 2.34 -7.92
C GLY A 22 6.53 3.51 -7.45
N ARG A 23 6.56 4.65 -8.17
CA ARG A 23 5.73 5.82 -7.87
C ARG A 23 4.24 5.50 -7.99
N LYS A 24 3.83 4.80 -9.05
CA LYS A 24 2.44 4.43 -9.28
C LYS A 24 1.90 3.51 -8.19
N ALA A 25 2.72 2.58 -7.70
CA ALA A 25 2.33 1.72 -6.58
C ALA A 25 1.94 2.53 -5.32
N VAL A 26 2.63 3.64 -5.04
CA VAL A 26 2.30 4.56 -3.94
C VAL A 26 1.10 5.44 -4.31
N GLN A 27 1.08 6.04 -5.50
CA GLN A 27 0.00 6.93 -5.96
C GLN A 27 -1.38 6.23 -6.05
N THR A 28 -1.41 4.92 -6.27
CA THR A 28 -2.64 4.12 -6.27
C THR A 28 -2.91 3.44 -4.92
N ASN A 29 -2.14 3.76 -3.88
CA ASN A 29 -2.22 3.13 -2.55
C ASN A 29 -2.05 1.59 -2.51
N ILE A 30 -1.50 0.96 -3.56
CA ILE A 30 -1.18 -0.48 -3.53
C ILE A 30 -0.02 -0.75 -2.56
N VAL A 31 0.89 0.21 -2.44
CA VAL A 31 2.00 0.18 -1.48
C VAL A 31 1.98 1.51 -0.71
N PRO A 32 1.10 1.65 0.29
CA PRO A 32 1.08 2.86 1.11
C PRO A 32 2.38 2.97 1.92
N LEU A 33 2.84 4.20 2.12
CA LEU A 33 4.06 4.47 2.89
C LEU A 33 3.68 4.96 4.29
N TRP A 34 4.10 4.19 5.28
CA TRP A 34 3.84 4.47 6.69
C TRP A 34 4.98 3.93 7.55
N GLU A 35 5.03 4.43 8.77
CA GLU A 35 5.86 3.91 9.85
C GLU A 35 4.98 3.60 11.05
N PHE A 36 5.40 2.62 11.86
CA PHE A 36 4.73 2.27 13.09
C PHE A 36 5.63 2.62 14.27
N ASN A 37 5.11 3.42 15.20
CA ASN A 37 5.81 3.78 16.42
C ASN A 37 5.43 2.79 17.53
N ASN A 38 6.42 2.04 18.00
CA ASN A 38 6.19 1.03 19.05
C ASN A 38 5.85 1.64 20.41
N GLN A 39 6.21 2.90 20.68
CA GLN A 39 6.01 3.54 21.99
C GLN A 39 4.55 3.95 22.20
N ASP A 40 3.96 4.62 21.20
CA ASP A 40 2.56 5.05 21.25
C ASP A 40 1.61 4.06 20.55
N ARG A 41 2.16 2.98 19.98
CA ARG A 41 1.46 1.92 19.25
C ARG A 41 0.63 2.45 18.08
N SER A 42 1.06 3.56 17.50
CA SER A 42 0.37 4.23 16.39
C SER A 42 1.10 4.08 15.06
N LEU A 43 0.33 4.16 13.99
CA LEU A 43 0.81 4.25 12.61
C LEU A 43 0.78 5.72 12.18
N ARG A 44 1.82 6.13 11.44
CA ARG A 44 1.87 7.44 10.77
C ARG A 44 2.13 7.21 9.28
N PHE A 45 1.25 7.70 8.41
CA PHE A 45 1.55 7.74 6.98
C PHE A 45 2.67 8.76 6.73
N THR A 46 3.78 8.31 6.15
CA THR A 46 4.92 9.16 5.82
C THR A 46 4.73 9.87 4.47
N HIS A 47 3.83 9.36 3.64
CA HIS A 47 3.43 9.95 2.39
C HIS A 47 1.93 9.68 2.13
N PRO A 48 1.02 10.42 2.81
CA PRO A 48 -0.41 10.27 2.59
C PRO A 48 -0.79 10.64 1.15
N VAL A 49 -1.81 9.97 0.60
CA VAL A 49 -2.32 10.21 -0.75
C VAL A 49 -3.81 10.54 -0.65
N ASP A 50 -4.13 11.83 -0.63
CA ASP A 50 -5.51 12.30 -0.42
C ASP A 50 -6.45 11.91 -1.57
N ASN A 51 -5.93 11.89 -2.80
CA ASN A 51 -6.66 11.55 -4.01
C ASN A 51 -5.92 10.43 -4.76
N PRO A 52 -6.08 9.17 -4.33
CA PRO A 52 -5.38 8.06 -4.97
C PRO A 52 -5.86 7.85 -6.40
N LEU A 53 -4.91 7.49 -7.27
CA LEU A 53 -5.24 7.04 -8.62
C LEU A 53 -5.93 5.67 -8.57
N PRO A 54 -6.78 5.32 -9.56
CA PRO A 54 -7.32 3.97 -9.68
C PRO A 54 -6.20 2.94 -9.76
N VAL A 55 -6.36 1.78 -9.09
CA VAL A 55 -5.36 0.70 -9.10
C VAL A 55 -5.02 0.24 -10.52
N GLU A 56 -5.95 0.38 -11.45
CA GLU A 56 -5.77 0.04 -12.85
C GLU A 56 -4.59 0.80 -13.50
N GLU A 57 -4.32 2.05 -13.08
CA GLU A 57 -3.20 2.85 -13.59
C GLU A 57 -1.84 2.23 -13.25
N TYR A 58 -1.73 1.53 -12.13
CA TYR A 58 -0.55 0.73 -11.78
C TYR A 58 -0.56 -0.63 -12.49
N LEU A 59 -1.71 -1.32 -12.50
CA LEU A 59 -1.81 -2.68 -13.06
C LEU A 59 -1.51 -2.70 -14.56
N ARG A 60 -1.92 -1.67 -15.31
CA ARG A 60 -1.67 -1.54 -16.76
C ARG A 60 -0.19 -1.43 -17.12
N LEU A 61 0.66 -0.94 -16.22
CA LEU A 61 2.11 -0.86 -16.44
C LEU A 61 2.79 -2.23 -16.41
N ILE A 62 2.14 -3.22 -15.79
CA ILE A 62 2.75 -4.51 -15.47
C ILE A 62 2.08 -5.61 -16.28
N ARG A 63 2.81 -6.17 -17.26
CA ARG A 63 2.27 -7.23 -18.12
C ARG A 63 1.92 -8.50 -17.36
N LYS A 64 2.49 -8.75 -16.17
CA LYS A 64 2.03 -9.84 -15.27
C LYS A 64 0.52 -9.79 -15.00
N TYR A 65 -0.09 -8.60 -14.97
CA TYR A 65 -1.52 -8.42 -14.69
C TYR A 65 -2.40 -8.28 -15.94
N SER A 66 -1.83 -8.45 -17.14
CA SER A 66 -2.56 -8.27 -18.42
C SER A 66 -3.74 -9.23 -18.65
N HIS A 67 -3.84 -10.30 -17.85
CA HIS A 67 -4.91 -11.31 -17.95
C HIS A 67 -6.10 -11.01 -17.03
N LEU A 68 -6.03 -9.97 -16.21
CA LEU A 68 -7.10 -9.66 -15.27
C LEU A 68 -8.36 -9.16 -15.98
N SER A 69 -9.52 -9.66 -15.55
CA SER A 69 -10.81 -9.13 -15.98
C SER A 69 -11.16 -7.83 -15.26
N LYS A 70 -12.18 -7.11 -15.75
CA LYS A 70 -12.65 -5.87 -15.11
C LYS A 70 -13.15 -6.13 -13.69
N GLU A 71 -13.85 -7.24 -13.48
CA GLU A 71 -14.37 -7.65 -12.16
C GLU A 71 -13.23 -7.91 -11.18
N GLN A 72 -12.13 -8.50 -11.64
CA GLN A 72 -10.93 -8.71 -10.82
C GLN A 72 -10.23 -7.39 -10.49
N ILE A 73 -10.16 -6.45 -11.43
CA ILE A 73 -9.59 -5.11 -11.18
C ILE A 73 -10.43 -4.36 -10.14
N VAL A 74 -11.76 -4.40 -10.25
CA VAL A 74 -12.68 -3.81 -9.25
C VAL A 74 -12.51 -4.47 -7.89
N HIS A 75 -12.34 -5.79 -7.84
CA HIS A 75 -12.05 -6.50 -6.60
C HIS A 75 -10.73 -6.03 -5.96
N ILE A 76 -9.67 -5.84 -6.75
CA ILE A 76 -8.38 -5.33 -6.27
C ILE A 76 -8.54 -3.91 -5.75
N GLN A 77 -9.25 -3.02 -6.47
CA GLN A 77 -9.52 -1.66 -6.01
C GLN A 77 -10.18 -1.67 -4.63
N LYS A 78 -11.27 -2.45 -4.48
CA LYS A 78 -11.99 -2.55 -3.21
C LYS A 78 -11.09 -3.05 -2.08
N ARG A 79 -10.25 -4.05 -2.34
CA ARG A 79 -9.28 -4.58 -1.36
C ARG A 79 -8.22 -3.55 -0.97
N THR A 80 -7.74 -2.75 -1.92
CA THR A 80 -6.81 -1.65 -1.66
C THR A 80 -7.46 -0.58 -0.80
N ASP A 81 -8.71 -0.20 -1.10
CA ASP A 81 -9.46 0.79 -0.32
C ASP A 81 -9.70 0.29 1.11
N GLU A 82 -10.17 -0.95 1.28
CA GLU A 82 -10.37 -1.61 2.57
C GLU A 82 -9.07 -1.66 3.40
N GLN A 83 -7.93 -1.93 2.75
CA GLN A 83 -6.63 -1.95 3.41
C GLN A 83 -6.24 -0.57 3.95
N ILE A 84 -6.46 0.50 3.18
CA ILE A 84 -6.15 1.87 3.61
C ILE A 84 -7.04 2.28 4.78
N GLU A 85 -8.34 1.98 4.73
CA GLU A 85 -9.24 2.27 5.85
C GLU A 85 -8.83 1.50 7.11
N MET A 86 -8.43 0.22 6.97
CA MET A 86 -7.89 -0.56 8.08
C MET A 86 -6.62 0.07 8.67
N LEU A 87 -5.70 0.56 7.83
CA LEU A 87 -4.47 1.20 8.30
C LEU A 87 -4.74 2.53 9.02
N LYS A 88 -5.76 3.30 8.58
CA LYS A 88 -6.18 4.54 9.24
C LYS A 88 -6.70 4.31 10.66
N HIS A 89 -7.25 3.13 10.98
CA HIS A 89 -7.62 2.81 12.37
C HIS A 89 -6.42 2.75 13.31
N PHE A 90 -5.21 2.56 12.80
CA PHE A 90 -3.98 2.62 13.60
C PHE A 90 -3.40 4.03 13.68
N GLU A 91 -3.94 5.03 12.95
CA GLU A 91 -3.52 6.42 13.12
C GLU A 91 -3.95 6.96 14.48
N GLY A 92 -2.99 7.25 15.34
CA GLY A 92 -3.23 8.02 16.57
C GLY A 92 -4.04 7.33 17.66
N GLU A 93 -4.30 6.01 17.59
CA GLU A 93 -4.82 5.29 18.76
C GLU A 93 -3.71 5.17 19.82
N LYS A 94 -3.80 5.99 20.87
CA LYS A 94 -3.17 5.66 22.15
C LYS A 94 -3.83 4.38 22.63
N LEU A 95 -3.18 3.23 22.38
CA LEU A 95 -3.52 2.02 23.10
C LEU A 95 -3.23 2.31 24.58
N GLU A 96 -4.28 2.64 25.33
CA GLU A 96 -4.26 2.66 26.80
C GLU A 96 -3.72 1.31 27.25
N THR A 97 -2.43 1.26 27.56
CA THR A 97 -1.83 0.10 28.21
C THR A 97 -2.43 0.01 29.60
N SER A 98 -3.52 -0.76 29.70
CA SER A 98 -4.02 -1.31 30.97
C SER A 98 -2.85 -1.87 31.75
N GLU A 99 -2.62 -1.31 32.94
CA GLU A 99 -1.75 -1.86 33.97
C GLU A 99 -2.03 -3.36 34.15
N ALA A 100 -1.11 -4.22 33.70
CA ALA A 100 -1.12 -5.64 34.02
C ALA A 100 0.24 -6.29 33.73
N VAL A 101 1.30 -5.81 34.39
CA VAL A 101 2.38 -6.69 34.86
C VAL A 101 2.76 -6.25 36.26
N ALA A 102 1.86 -6.55 37.21
CA ALA A 102 2.27 -6.87 38.56
C ALA A 102 2.67 -8.35 38.57
N VAL A 103 3.97 -8.62 38.66
CA VAL A 103 4.68 -9.58 39.54
C VAL A 103 6.17 -9.35 39.34
#